data_AF-A0A8K0N6G1-F1
#
_entry.id   AF-A0A8K0N6G1-F1
#
_cell.length_a   1.000
_cell.length_b   1.000
_cell.length_c   1.000
_cell.angle_alpha   90.00
_cell.angle_beta   90.00
_cell.angle_gamma   90.00
#
_symmetry.space_group_name_H-M   'P 1'
#
loop_
_entity.id
_entity.type
_entity.pdbx_description
1 polymer ?
#
loop_
_entity_poly.entity_id
_entity_poly.type
_entity_poly.pdbx_seq_one_letter_code
_entity_poly.pdbx_strand_id
1 'polypeptide(L)'
;MNPELSLPLLLLLLLVTTTRSSTTETTTTNANISSCLLSSHVHNFTLFSSPPSIQYSNLLNFSIQNLCFAGPSVHKPSVLILPKTQHELQSSILCCRFSSLAIRVRSGGHSYEGLSYTAGQHTPFAVIDLMNLNRVSIDSSSSTAWVESGATLGEIYYAVARSNRSLAFSAGSCSTVGSGGHISGGGFGFLSRKYGLAADNVLDAVLIDPAGRALDRKSMGEDVFWAIRGGGGGSWGAVFAWKLRLVPVPDRVTLCSINRPGSVRQVAELTHKWQCVSPSLPDEFYLSTYIQASTSGNLTNSFSGLFLGPNGTAIRILRQRFPELAVSESECNEMSWIESAAQLANINSVSDLLNRKSRGKSYFKAKSDYVRAPIRMEGLITAVYLLSKQPKAYVIFDPYGGEMGRIASGDLPFPHRKGNLYGIQYVIQWKPGEDGMAYVAWIRRFYEYMGRFVSKNPRAASVNYVDLDLGTIQWTRGSGGSWDAVGVARAWGEPYFLGNYDRLVRAKTEIDPDNVFRNEQSIPPLPKGGS
;
A
#
# COMPACT_ATOMS: atom_id res chain seq x y z
N MET A 1 5.23 87.33 -17.27
CA MET A 1 6.70 87.50 -17.46
C MET A 1 7.31 86.12 -17.34
N ASN A 2 8.06 85.70 -18.37
CA ASN A 2 8.84 84.44 -18.48
C ASN A 2 9.58 84.07 -17.18
N PRO A 3 9.91 82.77 -16.91
CA PRO A 3 10.62 81.91 -17.88
C PRO A 3 10.38 80.38 -17.87
N GLU A 4 10.77 79.79 -19.01
CA GLU A 4 11.48 78.52 -19.23
C GLU A 4 11.02 77.23 -18.53
N LEU A 5 10.49 76.29 -19.34
CA LEU A 5 10.54 74.86 -19.05
C LEU A 5 11.21 74.10 -20.20
N SER A 6 12.24 73.35 -19.82
CA SER A 6 13.14 72.51 -20.60
C SER A 6 12.45 71.32 -21.30
N LEU A 7 12.85 71.08 -22.55
CA LEU A 7 12.62 69.83 -23.31
C LEU A 7 13.48 68.68 -22.75
N PRO A 8 13.01 67.43 -22.82
CA PRO A 8 13.88 66.42 -23.43
C PRO A 8 13.16 65.45 -24.39
N LEU A 9 13.70 65.40 -25.61
CA LEU A 9 13.98 64.23 -26.45
C LEU A 9 13.13 62.96 -26.27
N LEU A 10 12.18 62.75 -27.17
CA LEU A 10 11.47 61.48 -27.38
C LEU A 10 12.37 60.54 -28.22
N LEU A 11 13.01 59.55 -27.58
CA LEU A 11 13.73 58.48 -28.28
C LEU A 11 12.79 57.30 -28.55
N LEU A 12 12.42 57.12 -29.82
CA LEU A 12 11.75 55.92 -30.32
C LEU A 12 12.79 54.79 -30.41
N LEU A 13 12.64 53.73 -29.61
CA LEU A 13 13.40 52.48 -29.75
C LEU A 13 12.44 51.35 -30.14
N LEU A 14 12.52 50.96 -31.42
CA LEU A 14 11.95 49.74 -31.96
C LEU A 14 12.59 48.52 -31.27
N LEU A 15 11.79 47.73 -30.55
CA LEU A 15 12.19 46.40 -30.09
C LEU A 15 11.47 45.35 -30.95
N VAL A 16 12.29 44.69 -31.76
CA VAL A 16 11.97 43.55 -32.62
C VAL A 16 11.42 42.41 -31.77
N THR A 17 10.19 41.98 -32.04
CA THR A 17 9.60 40.76 -31.49
C THR A 17 10.29 39.55 -32.10
N THR A 18 11.22 38.95 -31.37
CA THR A 18 11.72 37.61 -31.69
C THR A 18 10.75 36.57 -31.14
N THR A 19 9.95 35.98 -32.01
CA THR A 19 9.17 34.78 -31.70
C THR A 19 10.13 33.60 -31.52
N ARG A 20 10.56 33.34 -30.29
CA ARG A 20 11.23 32.09 -29.96
C ARG A 20 10.21 30.96 -29.98
N SER A 21 10.21 30.21 -31.07
CA SER A 21 9.59 28.89 -31.17
C SER A 21 10.20 27.98 -30.08
N SER A 22 9.45 27.70 -29.02
CA SER A 22 9.82 26.71 -28.00
C SER A 22 9.40 25.31 -28.48
N THR A 23 10.19 24.74 -29.38
CA THR A 23 10.05 23.33 -29.81
C THR A 23 11.43 22.68 -29.80
N THR A 24 12.04 22.52 -28.63
CA THR A 24 13.23 21.66 -28.43
C THR A 24 13.60 21.52 -26.94
N GLU A 25 12.77 20.84 -26.14
CA GLU A 25 13.20 20.36 -24.80
C GLU A 25 12.83 18.91 -24.49
N THR A 26 12.22 18.18 -25.45
CA THR A 26 11.78 16.79 -25.25
C THR A 26 12.66 15.72 -25.93
N THR A 27 13.72 16.09 -26.64
CA THR A 27 14.56 15.14 -27.39
C THR A 27 15.86 14.72 -26.70
N THR A 28 16.39 15.47 -25.73
CA THR A 28 17.70 15.17 -25.12
C THR A 28 17.67 14.17 -23.96
N THR A 29 16.56 14.05 -23.21
CA THR A 29 16.45 13.08 -22.08
C THR A 29 16.28 11.64 -22.54
N ASN A 30 15.61 11.41 -23.67
CA ASN A 30 15.36 10.06 -24.20
C ASN A 30 16.61 9.39 -24.80
N ALA A 31 17.61 10.18 -25.20
CA ALA A 31 18.81 9.68 -25.86
C ALA A 31 19.86 9.05 -24.90
N ASN A 32 19.70 9.18 -23.58
CA ASN A 32 20.69 8.69 -22.60
C ASN A 32 20.27 7.39 -21.89
N ILE A 33 18.98 7.23 -21.58
CA ILE A 33 18.49 6.06 -20.83
C ILE A 33 18.53 4.77 -21.65
N SER A 34 18.11 4.80 -22.91
CA SER A 34 18.08 3.61 -23.77
C SER A 34 19.49 3.09 -24.06
N SER A 35 20.44 3.98 -24.35
CA SER A 35 21.85 3.63 -24.57
C SER A 35 22.46 3.00 -23.31
N CYS A 36 22.22 3.59 -22.13
CA CYS A 36 22.69 3.03 -20.87
C CYS A 36 22.14 1.62 -20.62
N LEU A 37 20.82 1.44 -20.76
CA LEU A 37 20.15 0.14 -20.55
C LEU A 37 20.70 -0.92 -21.51
N LEU A 38 20.83 -0.61 -22.80
CA LEU A 38 21.37 -1.54 -23.80
C LEU A 38 22.83 -1.90 -23.53
N SER A 39 23.67 -0.91 -23.19
CA SER A 39 25.08 -1.14 -22.84
C SER A 39 25.25 -1.98 -21.57
N SER A 40 24.25 -1.97 -20.68
CA SER A 40 24.22 -2.74 -19.43
C SER A 40 23.43 -4.05 -19.55
N HIS A 41 23.16 -4.50 -20.79
CA HIS A 41 22.43 -5.73 -21.11
C HIS A 41 20.98 -5.79 -20.58
N VAL A 42 20.32 -4.65 -20.41
CA VAL A 42 18.89 -4.56 -20.09
C VAL A 42 18.09 -4.30 -21.37
N HIS A 43 17.52 -5.36 -21.95
CA HIS A 43 16.81 -5.28 -23.23
C HIS A 43 15.29 -5.12 -23.10
N ASN A 44 14.72 -5.45 -21.94
CA ASN A 44 13.28 -5.43 -21.73
C ASN A 44 12.80 -4.08 -21.19
N PHE A 45 12.74 -3.08 -22.07
CA PHE A 45 12.20 -1.76 -21.74
C PHE A 45 11.34 -1.20 -22.88
N THR A 46 10.51 -0.22 -22.57
CA THR A 46 9.66 0.46 -23.55
C THR A 46 9.65 1.95 -23.25
N LEU A 47 10.09 2.76 -24.22
CA LEU A 47 10.12 4.22 -24.11
C LEU A 47 8.72 4.80 -24.35
N PHE A 48 8.44 5.92 -23.71
CA PHE A 48 7.26 6.72 -24.03
C PHE A 48 7.44 7.43 -25.38
N SER A 49 6.36 7.48 -26.15
CA SER A 49 6.21 8.28 -27.37
C SER A 49 4.96 9.15 -27.24
N SER A 50 4.87 10.23 -28.00
CA SER A 50 3.64 11.03 -28.10
C SER A 50 3.11 10.96 -29.54
N PRO A 51 1.97 10.26 -29.79
CA PRO A 51 1.16 9.50 -28.83
C PRO A 51 1.85 8.22 -28.33
N PRO A 52 1.44 7.67 -27.17
CA PRO A 52 2.02 6.44 -26.63
C PRO A 52 1.70 5.23 -27.51
N SER A 53 2.67 4.34 -27.69
CA SER A 53 2.45 3.09 -28.40
C SER A 53 1.44 2.18 -27.67
N ILE A 54 0.82 1.27 -28.40
CA ILE A 54 -0.11 0.27 -27.84
C ILE A 54 0.62 -0.60 -26.80
N GLN A 55 1.85 -1.03 -27.11
CA GLN A 55 2.68 -1.82 -26.19
C GLN A 55 2.95 -1.07 -24.89
N TYR A 56 3.38 0.19 -24.98
CA TYR A 56 3.61 1.04 -23.82
C TYR A 56 2.34 1.17 -22.96
N SER A 57 1.20 1.46 -23.60
CA SER A 57 -0.08 1.64 -22.92
C SER A 57 -0.54 0.35 -22.22
N ASN A 58 -0.39 -0.80 -22.88
CA ASN A 58 -0.73 -2.10 -22.32
C ASN A 58 0.14 -2.44 -21.10
N LEU A 59 1.46 -2.24 -21.19
CA LEU A 59 2.39 -2.48 -20.09
C LEU A 59 2.13 -1.55 -18.90
N LEU A 60 1.94 -0.26 -19.15
CA LEU A 60 1.62 0.70 -18.10
C LEU A 60 0.31 0.32 -17.40
N ASN A 61 -0.76 0.06 -18.17
CA ASN A 61 -2.09 -0.19 -17.63
C ASN A 61 -2.24 -1.57 -16.98
N PHE A 62 -1.37 -2.55 -17.30
CA PHE A 62 -1.47 -3.92 -16.80
C PHE A 62 -1.59 -3.98 -15.27
N SER A 63 -0.68 -3.33 -14.55
CA SER A 63 -0.65 -3.32 -13.07
C SER A 63 -1.24 -2.06 -12.43
N ILE A 64 -1.89 -1.14 -13.17
CA ILE A 64 -2.60 -0.02 -12.52
C ILE A 64 -3.87 -0.58 -11.87
N GLN A 65 -4.00 -0.46 -10.55
CA GLN A 65 -5.17 -1.00 -9.83
C GLN A 65 -6.17 0.08 -9.44
N ASN A 66 -5.70 1.29 -9.12
CA ASN A 66 -6.58 2.45 -8.89
C ASN A 66 -6.66 3.32 -10.15
N LEU A 67 -7.84 3.38 -10.76
CA LEU A 67 -8.09 4.07 -12.02
C LEU A 67 -8.08 5.60 -11.88
N CYS A 68 -8.15 6.15 -10.67
CA CYS A 68 -7.93 7.59 -10.41
C CYS A 68 -6.60 8.08 -10.99
N PHE A 69 -5.63 7.18 -11.12
CA PHE A 69 -4.27 7.46 -11.57
C PHE A 69 -3.97 6.93 -12.98
N ALA A 70 -5.00 6.51 -13.73
CA ALA A 70 -4.87 5.98 -15.09
C ALA A 70 -5.14 7.04 -16.18
N GLY A 71 -5.82 8.14 -15.82
CA GLY A 71 -6.35 9.12 -16.78
C GLY A 71 -5.29 9.82 -17.64
N PRO A 72 -5.69 10.44 -18.77
CA PRO A 72 -4.77 11.08 -19.71
C PRO A 72 -4.03 12.30 -19.11
N SER A 73 -4.63 12.97 -18.12
CA SER A 73 -4.03 14.10 -17.40
C SER A 73 -2.93 13.70 -16.41
N VAL A 74 -2.81 12.41 -16.09
CA VAL A 74 -1.79 11.90 -15.16
C VAL A 74 -0.46 11.76 -15.91
N HIS A 75 0.59 12.40 -15.41
CA HIS A 75 1.94 12.34 -15.97
C HIS A 75 2.41 10.90 -16.16
N LYS A 76 2.95 10.60 -17.35
CA LYS A 76 3.36 9.25 -17.76
C LYS A 76 4.88 9.07 -17.61
N PRO A 77 5.36 7.86 -17.28
CA PRO A 77 6.80 7.60 -17.20
C PRO A 77 7.50 7.80 -18.54
N SER A 78 8.76 8.23 -18.53
CA SER A 78 9.60 8.33 -19.73
C SER A 78 9.97 6.95 -20.27
N VAL A 79 10.09 5.96 -19.38
CA VAL A 79 10.42 4.57 -19.73
C VAL A 79 9.78 3.58 -18.75
N LEU A 80 9.35 2.44 -19.26
CA LEU A 80 8.98 1.25 -18.50
C LEU A 80 10.12 0.23 -18.64
N ILE A 81 10.67 -0.24 -17.53
CA ILE A 81 11.78 -1.21 -17.50
C ILE A 81 11.31 -2.46 -16.76
N LEU A 82 11.46 -3.65 -17.35
CA LEU A 82 10.94 -4.92 -16.85
C LEU A 82 12.08 -5.93 -16.61
N PRO A 83 12.92 -5.71 -15.58
CA PRO A 83 14.07 -6.56 -15.31
C PRO A 83 13.66 -8.01 -15.03
N LYS A 84 14.49 -8.96 -15.47
CA LYS A 84 14.28 -10.41 -15.26
C LYS A 84 15.30 -11.06 -14.33
N THR A 85 16.34 -10.30 -13.96
CA THR A 85 17.42 -10.77 -13.09
C THR A 85 17.81 -9.68 -12.09
N GLN A 86 18.53 -10.09 -11.04
CA GLN A 86 19.10 -9.15 -10.08
C GLN A 86 20.02 -8.12 -10.78
N HIS A 87 20.88 -8.58 -11.69
CA HIS A 87 21.77 -7.70 -12.46
C HIS A 87 20.99 -6.67 -13.29
N GLU A 88 19.93 -7.09 -13.99
CA GLU A 88 19.10 -6.15 -14.74
C GLU A 88 18.44 -5.11 -13.83
N LEU A 89 18.01 -5.48 -12.61
CA LEU A 89 17.47 -4.53 -11.64
C LEU A 89 18.53 -3.52 -11.17
N GLN A 90 19.75 -3.99 -10.86
CA GLN A 90 20.89 -3.15 -10.50
C GLN A 90 21.21 -2.14 -11.62
N SER A 91 21.37 -2.62 -12.85
CA SER A 91 21.63 -1.79 -14.03
C SER A 91 20.51 -0.80 -14.32
N SER A 92 19.24 -1.20 -14.12
CA SER A 92 18.09 -0.30 -14.29
C SER A 92 18.16 0.89 -13.34
N ILE A 93 18.46 0.65 -12.06
CA ILE A 93 18.61 1.72 -11.05
C ILE A 93 19.75 2.66 -11.43
N LEU A 94 20.91 2.12 -11.76
CA LEU A 94 22.09 2.90 -12.14
C LEU A 94 21.82 3.76 -13.38
N CYS A 95 21.19 3.20 -14.42
CA CYS A 95 20.86 3.93 -15.63
C CYS A 95 19.80 5.02 -15.41
N CYS A 96 18.79 4.77 -14.57
CA CYS A 96 17.83 5.81 -14.18
C CYS A 96 18.52 6.97 -13.46
N ARG A 97 19.44 6.67 -12.52
CA ARG A 97 20.24 7.70 -11.84
C ARG A 97 21.11 8.48 -12.82
N PHE A 98 21.84 7.79 -13.69
CA PHE A 98 22.68 8.40 -14.73
C PHE A 98 21.89 9.32 -15.66
N SER A 99 20.63 8.97 -15.92
CA SER A 99 19.72 9.74 -16.80
C SER A 99 18.87 10.77 -16.03
N SER A 100 19.14 10.99 -14.74
CA SER A 100 18.39 11.92 -13.87
C SER A 100 16.88 11.68 -13.84
N LEU A 101 16.45 10.42 -13.99
CA LEU A 101 15.05 10.03 -13.88
C LEU A 101 14.70 9.67 -12.43
N ALA A 102 13.60 10.21 -11.92
CA ALA A 102 13.05 9.71 -10.66
C ALA A 102 12.65 8.23 -10.81
N ILE A 103 12.88 7.43 -9.78
CA ILE A 103 12.63 5.98 -9.83
C ILE A 103 11.31 5.67 -9.15
N ARG A 104 10.40 5.00 -9.88
CA ARG A 104 9.23 4.33 -9.32
C ARG A 104 9.39 2.83 -9.45
N VAL A 105 9.34 2.13 -8.32
CA VAL A 105 9.39 0.67 -8.30
C VAL A 105 7.96 0.13 -8.20
N ARG A 106 7.56 -0.73 -9.14
CA ARG A 106 6.22 -1.31 -9.17
C ARG A 106 6.28 -2.83 -9.08
N SER A 107 5.59 -3.38 -8.09
CA SER A 107 5.33 -4.82 -7.97
C SER A 107 3.89 -5.12 -8.48
N GLY A 108 2.91 -5.28 -7.59
CA GLY A 108 1.50 -5.51 -7.98
C GLY A 108 0.70 -4.24 -8.34
N GLY A 109 1.28 -3.05 -8.11
CA GLY A 109 0.67 -1.76 -8.46
C GLY A 109 -0.58 -1.37 -7.66
N HIS A 110 -0.72 -1.92 -6.44
CA HIS A 110 -1.83 -1.66 -5.51
C HIS A 110 -1.66 -0.39 -4.65
N SER A 111 -0.75 0.51 -5.00
CA SER A 111 -0.60 1.80 -4.30
C SER A 111 -1.92 2.57 -4.38
N TYR A 112 -2.54 2.86 -3.23
CA TYR A 112 -3.83 3.56 -3.18
C TYR A 112 -3.77 4.95 -3.82
N GLU A 113 -2.60 5.59 -3.77
CA GLU A 113 -2.36 6.93 -4.33
C GLU A 113 -1.51 6.87 -5.62
N GLY A 114 -1.41 5.70 -6.26
CA GLY A 114 -0.70 5.54 -7.54
C GLY A 114 0.83 5.72 -7.50
N LEU A 115 1.44 5.92 -6.33
CA LEU A 115 2.86 6.27 -6.14
C LEU A 115 3.88 5.31 -6.78
N SER A 116 3.49 4.07 -7.09
CA SER A 116 4.35 3.12 -7.82
C SER A 116 4.44 3.38 -9.33
N TYR A 117 3.63 4.28 -9.89
CA TYR A 117 3.56 4.55 -11.33
C TYR A 117 3.18 5.99 -11.69
N THR A 118 3.14 6.90 -10.71
CA THR A 118 2.95 8.33 -10.90
C THR A 118 4.04 9.11 -10.18
N ALA A 119 4.38 10.29 -10.66
CA ALA A 119 5.24 11.25 -9.96
C ALA A 119 4.67 12.67 -10.10
N GLY A 120 5.11 13.57 -9.22
CA GLY A 120 4.76 14.99 -9.27
C GLY A 120 4.83 15.59 -10.68
N GLN A 121 3.97 16.57 -10.93
CA GLN A 121 3.94 17.30 -12.19
C GLN A 121 5.34 17.83 -12.52
N HIS A 122 5.79 17.62 -13.76
CA HIS A 122 7.11 18.00 -14.28
C HIS A 122 8.32 17.23 -13.74
N THR A 123 8.14 16.13 -13.00
CA THR A 123 9.25 15.25 -12.63
C THR A 123 9.37 14.09 -13.62
N PRO A 124 10.35 14.09 -14.56
CA PRO A 124 10.56 12.95 -15.45
C PRO A 124 10.97 11.72 -14.63
N PHE A 125 10.36 10.57 -14.93
CA PHE A 125 10.49 9.39 -14.10
C PHE A 125 10.46 8.09 -14.92
N ALA A 126 11.12 7.07 -14.40
CA ALA A 126 11.05 5.71 -14.89
C ALA A 126 10.17 4.86 -13.97
N VAL A 127 9.47 3.89 -14.55
CA VAL A 127 8.87 2.80 -13.79
C VAL A 127 9.69 1.55 -14.00
N ILE A 128 10.29 1.04 -12.94
CA ILE A 128 10.91 -0.29 -12.88
C ILE A 128 9.83 -1.26 -12.40
N ASP A 129 9.25 -2.01 -13.33
CA ASP A 129 8.18 -2.96 -13.07
C ASP A 129 8.75 -4.37 -12.85
N LEU A 130 8.61 -4.85 -11.63
CA LEU A 130 9.20 -6.10 -11.16
C LEU A 130 8.40 -7.33 -11.58
N MET A 131 7.39 -7.20 -12.44
CA MET A 131 6.50 -8.33 -12.75
C MET A 131 7.19 -9.61 -13.22
N ASN A 132 8.38 -9.53 -13.84
CA ASN A 132 9.13 -10.71 -14.28
C ASN A 132 10.02 -11.32 -13.18
N LEU A 133 10.17 -10.64 -12.04
CA LEU A 133 10.86 -11.10 -10.84
C LEU A 133 9.81 -11.68 -9.87
N ASN A 134 9.15 -12.78 -10.25
CA ASN A 134 8.06 -13.39 -9.50
C ASN A 134 8.34 -14.84 -9.08
N ARG A 135 9.59 -15.29 -9.05
CA ARG A 135 9.94 -16.64 -8.62
C ARG A 135 9.70 -16.83 -7.12
N VAL A 136 9.16 -17.99 -6.77
CA VAL A 136 8.94 -18.44 -5.39
C VAL A 136 9.63 -19.79 -5.21
N SER A 137 10.68 -19.81 -4.39
CA SER A 137 11.47 -21.02 -4.08
C SER A 137 11.20 -21.43 -2.64
N ILE A 138 10.53 -22.58 -2.45
CA ILE A 138 10.17 -23.10 -1.13
C ILE A 138 11.20 -24.11 -0.64
N ASP A 139 11.66 -23.95 0.59
CA ASP A 139 12.33 -25.00 1.35
C ASP A 139 11.38 -25.49 2.45
N SER A 140 10.71 -26.61 2.16
CA SER A 140 9.74 -27.20 3.11
C SER A 140 10.41 -27.78 4.35
N SER A 141 11.71 -28.14 4.28
CA SER A 141 12.43 -28.72 5.41
C SER A 141 12.70 -27.69 6.51
N SER A 142 13.06 -26.46 6.11
CA SER A 142 13.24 -25.35 7.04
C SER A 142 11.98 -24.49 7.22
N SER A 143 10.87 -24.82 6.54
CA SER A 143 9.65 -23.99 6.50
C SER A 143 9.97 -22.54 6.10
N THR A 144 10.79 -22.36 5.07
CA THR A 144 11.14 -21.04 4.54
C THR A 144 10.88 -20.92 3.05
N ALA A 145 10.84 -19.68 2.56
CA ALA A 145 10.69 -19.38 1.13
C ALA A 145 11.54 -18.18 0.72
N TRP A 146 12.24 -18.27 -0.40
CA TRP A 146 12.75 -17.10 -1.11
C TRP A 146 11.72 -16.66 -2.16
N VAL A 147 11.31 -15.39 -2.09
CA VAL A 147 10.25 -14.82 -2.93
C VAL A 147 10.78 -13.55 -3.58
N GLU A 148 10.90 -13.56 -4.90
CA GLU A 148 11.19 -12.33 -5.64
C GLU A 148 10.04 -11.34 -5.50
N SER A 149 10.36 -10.05 -5.37
CA SER A 149 9.42 -9.03 -4.89
C SER A 149 8.33 -8.64 -5.89
N GLY A 150 8.43 -9.10 -7.14
CA GLY A 150 7.41 -9.00 -8.16
C GLY A 150 6.29 -10.04 -8.02
N ALA A 151 6.49 -11.07 -7.19
CA ALA A 151 5.49 -12.09 -6.91
C ALA A 151 4.28 -11.50 -6.17
N THR A 152 3.09 -11.89 -6.59
CA THR A 152 1.84 -11.55 -5.92
C THR A 152 1.59 -12.45 -4.71
N LEU A 153 0.72 -12.01 -3.80
CA LEU A 153 0.30 -12.84 -2.66
C LEU A 153 -0.32 -14.16 -3.14
N GLY A 154 -1.11 -14.13 -4.21
CA GLY A 154 -1.69 -15.33 -4.80
C GLY A 154 -0.63 -16.32 -5.31
N GLU A 155 0.40 -15.84 -6.01
CA GLU A 155 1.52 -16.68 -6.48
C GLU A 155 2.26 -17.33 -5.29
N ILE A 156 2.49 -16.56 -4.21
CA ILE A 156 3.12 -17.07 -2.97
C ILE A 156 2.25 -18.13 -2.31
N TYR A 157 0.96 -17.84 -2.09
CA TYR A 157 0.03 -18.76 -1.43
C TYR A 157 -0.10 -20.07 -2.20
N TYR A 158 -0.22 -19.98 -3.53
CA TYR A 158 -0.28 -21.15 -4.40
C TYR A 158 0.98 -22.00 -4.27
N ALA A 159 2.17 -21.39 -4.36
CA ALA A 159 3.44 -22.11 -4.27
C ALA A 159 3.64 -22.80 -2.90
N VAL A 160 3.32 -22.10 -1.80
CA VAL A 160 3.41 -22.65 -0.43
C VAL A 160 2.49 -23.85 -0.28
N ALA A 161 1.20 -23.70 -0.59
CA ALA A 161 0.22 -24.77 -0.42
C ALA A 161 0.46 -25.97 -1.35
N ARG A 162 1.04 -25.72 -2.55
CA ARG A 162 1.46 -26.77 -3.48
C ARG A 162 2.63 -27.58 -2.94
N SER A 163 3.52 -26.95 -2.18
CA SER A 163 4.71 -27.55 -1.58
C SER A 163 4.38 -28.32 -0.30
N ASN A 164 3.62 -27.71 0.60
CA ASN A 164 3.18 -28.34 1.85
C ASN A 164 1.83 -27.74 2.28
N ARG A 165 0.79 -28.57 2.37
CA ARG A 165 -0.58 -28.15 2.70
C ARG A 165 -0.75 -27.69 4.15
N SER A 166 0.15 -28.10 5.04
CA SER A 166 0.15 -27.70 6.45
C SER A 166 0.99 -26.45 6.71
N LEU A 167 1.43 -25.75 5.65
CA LEU A 167 2.12 -24.46 5.72
C LEU A 167 1.31 -23.36 5.02
N ALA A 168 1.48 -22.14 5.51
CA ALA A 168 0.88 -20.92 4.97
C ALA A 168 1.88 -19.74 5.07
N PHE A 169 1.48 -18.58 4.57
CA PHE A 169 2.16 -17.31 4.80
C PHE A 169 1.16 -16.26 5.29
N SER A 170 1.49 -15.57 6.38
CA SER A 170 0.62 -14.54 6.97
C SER A 170 0.73 -13.23 6.20
N ALA A 171 -0.24 -12.94 5.33
CA ALA A 171 -0.31 -11.69 4.55
C ALA A 171 -1.77 -11.37 4.18
N GLY A 172 -1.99 -10.34 3.36
CA GLY A 172 -3.31 -9.84 2.97
C GLY A 172 -4.17 -10.80 2.12
N SER A 173 -5.47 -10.53 2.03
CA SER A 173 -6.42 -11.38 1.29
C SER A 173 -6.41 -11.14 -0.23
N CYS A 174 -6.09 -9.93 -0.69
CA CYS A 174 -6.13 -9.57 -2.11
C CYS A 174 -5.01 -10.28 -2.90
N SER A 175 -5.35 -11.30 -3.68
CA SER A 175 -4.39 -12.18 -4.38
C SER A 175 -3.45 -11.47 -5.35
N THR A 176 -3.87 -10.36 -5.98
CA THR A 176 -3.06 -9.63 -6.97
C THR A 176 -2.15 -8.57 -6.35
N VAL A 177 -2.18 -8.39 -5.04
CA VAL A 177 -1.25 -7.50 -4.32
C VAL A 177 0.17 -8.05 -4.45
N GLY A 178 1.13 -7.18 -4.76
CA GLY A 178 2.53 -7.56 -4.91
C GLY A 178 3.29 -7.53 -3.60
N SER A 179 4.10 -8.56 -3.34
CA SER A 179 4.89 -8.72 -2.11
C SER A 179 5.87 -7.56 -1.86
N GLY A 180 6.48 -7.01 -2.91
CA GLY A 180 7.41 -5.90 -2.82
C GLY A 180 6.84 -4.67 -2.12
N GLY A 181 5.60 -4.29 -2.40
CA GLY A 181 4.92 -3.19 -1.69
C GLY A 181 4.33 -3.65 -0.35
N HIS A 182 3.64 -4.79 -0.36
CA HIS A 182 2.86 -5.27 0.79
C HIS A 182 3.70 -5.54 2.03
N ILE A 183 4.80 -6.28 1.86
CA ILE A 183 5.71 -6.62 2.96
C ILE A 183 6.46 -5.37 3.42
N SER A 184 6.86 -4.50 2.48
CA SER A 184 7.56 -3.25 2.82
C SER A 184 6.74 -2.31 3.71
N GLY A 185 5.40 -2.37 3.65
CA GLY A 185 4.51 -1.62 4.54
C GLY A 185 3.94 -2.42 5.71
N GLY A 186 4.45 -3.62 5.98
CA GLY A 186 3.99 -4.51 7.05
C GLY A 186 3.24 -5.72 6.52
N GLY A 187 2.01 -5.52 6.05
CA GLY A 187 1.19 -6.56 5.41
C GLY A 187 0.31 -7.32 6.39
N PHE A 188 -0.88 -6.78 6.66
CA PHE A 188 -1.87 -7.36 7.58
C PHE A 188 -2.86 -8.27 6.83
N GLY A 189 -3.35 -9.32 7.50
CA GLY A 189 -4.44 -10.15 6.99
C GLY A 189 -5.03 -11.13 8.01
N PHE A 190 -5.74 -12.14 7.50
CA PHE A 190 -6.57 -13.06 8.31
C PHE A 190 -5.78 -13.93 9.28
N LEU A 191 -4.48 -14.11 9.05
CA LEU A 191 -3.59 -14.86 9.94
C LEU A 191 -2.87 -13.97 10.96
N SER A 192 -3.02 -12.64 10.88
CA SER A 192 -2.20 -11.72 11.66
C SER A 192 -2.45 -11.77 13.17
N ARG A 193 -3.65 -12.14 13.61
CA ARG A 193 -3.91 -12.36 15.05
C ARG A 193 -3.14 -13.54 15.64
N LYS A 194 -2.74 -14.52 14.81
CA LYS A 194 -1.95 -15.68 15.26
C LYS A 194 -0.46 -15.53 14.98
N TYR A 195 -0.11 -14.94 13.83
CA TYR A 195 1.26 -14.97 13.31
C TYR A 195 1.86 -13.59 13.01
N GLY A 196 1.16 -12.51 13.35
CA GLY A 196 1.60 -11.15 13.03
C GLY A 196 1.52 -10.81 11.54
N LEU A 197 2.17 -9.73 11.16
CA LEU A 197 2.23 -9.23 9.80
C LEU A 197 3.10 -10.12 8.89
N ALA A 198 3.01 -9.89 7.58
CA ALA A 198 3.93 -10.47 6.61
C ALA A 198 5.39 -10.11 6.94
N ALA A 199 5.62 -8.84 7.32
CA ALA A 199 6.93 -8.33 7.72
C ALA A 199 7.48 -8.93 9.02
N ASP A 200 6.61 -9.35 9.96
CA ASP A 200 7.03 -10.07 11.19
C ASP A 200 7.59 -11.47 10.85
N ASN A 201 7.31 -11.97 9.65
CA ASN A 201 7.72 -13.27 9.16
C ASN A 201 8.86 -13.18 8.13
N VAL A 202 9.55 -12.06 8.01
CA VAL A 202 10.75 -11.91 7.17
C VAL A 202 12.01 -12.27 7.97
N LEU A 203 12.79 -13.21 7.45
CA LEU A 203 14.04 -13.71 8.03
C LEU A 203 15.28 -13.03 7.45
N ASP A 204 15.21 -12.70 6.15
CA ASP A 204 16.28 -12.09 5.36
C ASP A 204 15.65 -11.38 4.13
N ALA A 205 16.43 -10.58 3.41
CA ALA A 205 16.02 -9.92 2.17
C ALA A 205 17.25 -9.58 1.33
N VAL A 206 17.08 -9.47 0.01
CA VAL A 206 18.07 -8.86 -0.87
C VAL A 206 17.55 -7.50 -1.31
N LEU A 207 18.22 -6.42 -0.88
CA LEU A 207 17.93 -5.04 -1.23
C LEU A 207 18.92 -4.54 -2.27
N ILE A 208 18.44 -3.95 -3.36
CA ILE A 208 19.28 -3.17 -4.27
C ILE A 208 19.26 -1.71 -3.83
N ASP A 209 20.40 -1.24 -3.34
CA ASP A 209 20.55 0.11 -2.82
C ASP A 209 20.68 1.17 -3.94
N PRO A 210 20.75 2.48 -3.61
CA PRO A 210 20.94 3.52 -4.62
C PRO A 210 22.19 3.34 -5.48
N ALA A 211 23.28 2.82 -4.91
CA ALA A 211 24.54 2.57 -5.60
C ALA A 211 24.52 1.29 -6.46
N GLY A 212 23.37 0.61 -6.55
CA GLY A 212 23.23 -0.62 -7.32
C GLY A 212 23.87 -1.83 -6.65
N ARG A 213 24.24 -1.76 -5.37
CA ARG A 213 24.76 -2.90 -4.61
C ARG A 213 23.61 -3.80 -4.17
N ALA A 214 23.80 -5.10 -4.27
CA ALA A 214 22.88 -6.08 -3.72
C ALA A 214 23.30 -6.40 -2.28
N LEU A 215 22.43 -6.08 -1.33
CA LEU A 215 22.68 -6.22 0.09
C LEU A 215 21.72 -7.26 0.67
N ASP A 216 22.26 -8.32 1.27
CA ASP A 216 21.50 -9.20 2.16
C ASP A 216 21.30 -8.55 3.55
N ARG A 217 20.59 -9.21 4.48
CA ARG A 217 20.41 -8.71 5.86
C ARG A 217 21.73 -8.32 6.53
N LYS A 218 22.76 -9.16 6.39
CA LYS A 218 24.06 -8.95 7.03
C LYS A 218 24.75 -7.70 6.49
N SER A 219 24.75 -7.54 5.17
CA SER A 219 25.45 -6.45 4.48
C SER A 219 24.68 -5.13 4.46
N MET A 220 23.34 -5.14 4.59
CA MET A 220 22.55 -3.91 4.78
C MET A 220 22.54 -3.42 6.24
N GLY A 221 22.84 -4.29 7.21
CA GLY A 221 22.78 -3.96 8.63
C GLY A 221 21.36 -4.04 9.21
N GLU A 222 21.28 -4.17 10.54
CA GLU A 222 20.00 -4.42 11.21
C GLU A 222 19.04 -3.22 11.18
N ASP A 223 19.54 -1.98 11.12
CA ASP A 223 18.68 -0.80 11.06
C ASP A 223 17.96 -0.67 9.70
N VAL A 224 18.66 -0.94 8.60
CA VAL A 224 18.06 -0.98 7.25
C VAL A 224 17.16 -2.21 7.12
N PHE A 225 17.59 -3.37 7.62
CA PHE A 225 16.75 -4.59 7.61
C PHE A 225 15.47 -4.42 8.44
N TRP A 226 15.53 -3.69 9.56
CA TRP A 226 14.35 -3.26 10.31
C TRP A 226 13.48 -2.32 9.47
N ALA A 227 14.07 -1.28 8.86
CA ALA A 227 13.34 -0.26 8.12
C ALA A 227 12.55 -0.81 6.92
N ILE A 228 13.11 -1.74 6.15
CA ILE A 228 12.42 -2.32 4.99
C ILE A 228 11.24 -3.23 5.38
N ARG A 229 11.14 -3.65 6.64
CA ARG A 229 10.07 -4.55 7.15
C ARG A 229 8.91 -3.75 7.75
N GLY A 230 8.46 -2.70 7.08
CA GLY A 230 7.29 -1.93 7.51
C GLY A 230 7.39 -0.42 7.30
N GLY A 231 8.57 0.11 6.95
CA GLY A 231 8.80 1.55 6.75
C GLY A 231 8.20 2.12 5.46
N GLY A 232 7.46 1.32 4.70
CA GLY A 232 6.84 1.70 3.43
C GLY A 232 7.76 1.47 2.24
N GLY A 233 7.21 0.95 1.14
CA GLY A 233 7.95 0.74 -0.09
C GLY A 233 8.37 2.07 -0.77
N GLY A 234 9.43 2.03 -1.56
CA GLY A 234 9.88 3.18 -2.37
C GLY A 234 10.66 4.25 -1.61
N SER A 235 11.20 3.94 -0.42
CA SER A 235 12.07 4.86 0.35
C SER A 235 13.51 4.36 0.53
N TRP A 236 13.81 3.07 0.38
CA TRP A 236 15.06 2.48 0.89
C TRP A 236 16.03 1.97 -0.19
N GLY A 237 15.49 1.75 -1.40
CA GLY A 237 16.05 0.84 -2.38
C GLY A 237 14.95 0.06 -3.10
N ALA A 238 15.34 -0.87 -3.96
CA ALA A 238 14.43 -1.85 -4.54
C ALA A 238 14.70 -3.22 -3.94
N VAL A 239 13.78 -3.75 -3.14
CA VAL A 239 13.90 -5.12 -2.64
C VAL A 239 13.80 -6.07 -3.83
N PHE A 240 14.83 -6.87 -4.08
CA PHE A 240 14.86 -7.91 -5.11
C PHE A 240 14.07 -9.14 -4.65
N ALA A 241 14.34 -9.63 -3.43
CA ALA A 241 13.68 -10.81 -2.88
C ALA A 241 13.58 -10.78 -1.36
N TRP A 242 12.61 -11.48 -0.82
CA TRP A 242 12.39 -11.71 0.62
C TRP A 242 12.64 -13.16 0.97
N LYS A 243 13.30 -13.42 2.10
CA LYS A 243 13.31 -14.74 2.74
C LYS A 243 12.24 -14.75 3.82
N LEU A 244 11.23 -15.59 3.64
CA LEU A 244 10.04 -15.66 4.48
C LEU A 244 10.07 -16.91 5.34
N ARG A 245 9.57 -16.77 6.56
CA ARG A 245 9.16 -17.87 7.44
C ARG A 245 7.73 -18.28 7.07
N LEU A 246 7.54 -19.56 6.78
CA LEU A 246 6.23 -20.16 6.58
C LEU A 246 5.67 -20.59 7.94
N VAL A 247 4.36 -20.43 8.10
CA VAL A 247 3.66 -20.66 9.37
C VAL A 247 2.80 -21.92 9.29
N PRO A 248 2.68 -22.70 10.37
CA PRO A 248 1.89 -23.91 10.34
C PRO A 248 0.39 -23.60 10.25
N VAL A 249 -0.36 -24.42 9.52
CA VAL A 249 -1.82 -24.41 9.50
C VAL A 249 -2.32 -25.85 9.59
N PRO A 250 -3.48 -26.09 10.23
CA PRO A 250 -4.08 -27.41 10.22
C PRO A 250 -4.51 -27.80 8.80
N ASP A 251 -4.61 -29.10 8.54
CA ASP A 251 -5.03 -29.63 7.24
C ASP A 251 -6.42 -29.14 6.83
N ARG A 252 -7.27 -28.83 7.82
CA ARG A 252 -8.57 -28.18 7.63
C ARG A 252 -8.70 -26.95 8.51
N VAL A 253 -9.14 -25.86 7.90
CA VAL A 253 -9.55 -24.60 8.54
C VAL A 253 -11.05 -24.41 8.32
N THR A 254 -11.67 -23.51 9.08
CA THR A 254 -13.06 -23.12 8.90
C THR A 254 -13.16 -21.68 8.42
N LEU A 255 -13.84 -21.46 7.30
CA LEU A 255 -14.23 -20.12 6.84
C LEU A 255 -15.71 -19.89 7.16
N CYS A 256 -15.99 -18.83 7.91
CA CYS A 256 -17.34 -18.39 8.23
C CYS A 256 -17.70 -17.13 7.44
N SER A 257 -18.80 -17.17 6.68
CA SER A 257 -19.30 -16.05 5.87
C SER A 257 -20.73 -15.73 6.30
N ILE A 258 -20.89 -14.66 7.08
CA ILE A 258 -22.13 -14.39 7.81
C ILE A 258 -22.67 -13.03 7.36
N ASN A 259 -23.90 -12.98 6.85
CA ASN A 259 -24.54 -11.74 6.41
C ASN A 259 -25.73 -11.39 7.29
N ARG A 260 -25.76 -10.17 7.83
CA ARG A 260 -26.85 -9.66 8.68
C ARG A 260 -27.39 -8.36 8.09
N PRO A 261 -28.36 -8.42 7.15
CA PRO A 261 -29.09 -7.24 6.73
C PRO A 261 -29.92 -6.71 7.90
N GLY A 262 -30.07 -5.39 7.99
CA GLY A 262 -30.83 -4.80 9.09
C GLY A 262 -30.94 -3.29 9.02
N SER A 263 -31.70 -2.74 9.96
CA SER A 263 -31.77 -1.31 10.18
C SER A 263 -30.41 -0.74 10.66
N VAL A 264 -30.25 0.58 10.56
CA VAL A 264 -29.09 1.31 11.10
C VAL A 264 -28.78 0.90 12.54
N ARG A 265 -29.81 0.80 13.39
CA ARG A 265 -29.66 0.45 14.80
C ARG A 265 -29.17 -1.00 14.98
N GLN A 266 -29.77 -1.96 14.28
CA GLN A 266 -29.36 -3.37 14.37
C GLN A 266 -27.91 -3.58 13.91
N VAL A 267 -27.51 -2.92 12.80
CA VAL A 267 -26.13 -2.99 12.32
C VAL A 267 -25.15 -2.34 13.29
N ALA A 268 -25.51 -1.19 13.87
CA ALA A 268 -24.70 -0.53 14.90
C ALA A 268 -24.57 -1.40 16.17
N GLU A 269 -25.66 -2.04 16.62
CA GLU A 269 -25.66 -2.93 17.79
C GLU A 269 -24.75 -4.14 17.59
N LEU A 270 -24.83 -4.80 16.44
CA LEU A 270 -23.92 -5.90 16.10
C LEU A 270 -22.45 -5.44 16.01
N THR A 271 -22.19 -4.29 15.38
CA THR A 271 -20.84 -3.72 15.29
C THR A 271 -20.28 -3.36 16.68
N HIS A 272 -21.14 -2.81 17.55
CA HIS A 272 -20.77 -2.46 18.92
C HIS A 272 -20.47 -3.69 19.78
N LYS A 273 -21.16 -4.81 19.57
CA LYS A 273 -20.81 -6.06 20.23
C LYS A 273 -19.51 -6.64 19.66
N TRP A 274 -19.36 -6.62 18.34
CA TRP A 274 -18.17 -7.11 17.63
C TRP A 274 -16.87 -6.48 18.14
N GLN A 275 -16.82 -5.15 18.36
CA GLN A 275 -15.62 -4.45 18.82
C GLN A 275 -15.09 -4.93 20.19
N CYS A 276 -15.96 -5.51 21.02
CA CYS A 276 -15.57 -6.08 22.32
C CYS A 276 -15.20 -7.56 22.21
N VAL A 277 -15.91 -8.29 21.33
CA VAL A 277 -15.72 -9.73 21.17
C VAL A 277 -14.47 -10.03 20.35
N SER A 278 -14.40 -9.51 19.12
CA SER A 278 -13.46 -9.99 18.10
C SER A 278 -11.99 -9.83 18.52
N PRO A 279 -11.55 -8.71 19.12
CA PRO A 279 -10.17 -8.58 19.58
C PRO A 279 -9.80 -9.57 20.70
N SER A 280 -10.80 -10.09 21.43
CA SER A 280 -10.66 -11.02 22.57
C SER A 280 -10.88 -12.51 22.23
N LEU A 281 -11.13 -12.82 20.96
CA LEU A 281 -11.23 -14.21 20.50
C LEU A 281 -9.88 -14.92 20.64
N PRO A 282 -9.86 -16.27 20.71
CA PRO A 282 -8.63 -17.04 20.65
C PRO A 282 -7.77 -16.65 19.44
N ASP A 283 -6.45 -16.81 19.52
CA ASP A 283 -5.52 -16.37 18.47
C ASP A 283 -5.79 -17.06 17.12
N GLU A 284 -6.28 -18.31 17.17
CA GLU A 284 -6.73 -19.11 16.03
C GLU A 284 -7.91 -18.53 15.27
N PHE A 285 -8.65 -17.59 15.86
CA PHE A 285 -9.90 -17.08 15.32
C PHE A 285 -9.76 -15.62 14.90
N TYR A 286 -9.87 -15.36 13.61
CA TYR A 286 -10.04 -14.03 13.05
C TYR A 286 -11.51 -13.80 12.70
N LEU A 287 -12.07 -12.63 13.02
CA LEU A 287 -13.43 -12.26 12.63
C LEU A 287 -13.50 -10.76 12.30
N SER A 288 -13.43 -10.38 11.03
CA SER A 288 -13.65 -8.99 10.61
C SER A 288 -15.14 -8.70 10.37
N THR A 289 -15.48 -7.42 10.30
CA THR A 289 -16.82 -6.95 9.92
C THR A 289 -16.72 -5.93 8.79
N TYR A 290 -17.64 -6.01 7.84
CA TYR A 290 -17.74 -5.21 6.63
C TYR A 290 -19.15 -4.63 6.56
N ILE A 291 -19.27 -3.31 6.49
CA ILE A 291 -20.57 -2.63 6.42
C ILE A 291 -20.70 -1.91 5.08
N GLN A 292 -21.80 -2.16 4.38
CA GLN A 292 -22.14 -1.49 3.13
C GLN A 292 -23.66 -1.34 2.98
N ALA A 293 -24.06 -0.25 2.34
CA ALA A 293 -25.44 -0.04 1.89
C ALA A 293 -25.60 -0.46 0.43
N SER A 294 -26.73 -1.09 0.09
CA SER A 294 -27.11 -1.35 -1.29
C SER A 294 -27.72 -0.11 -1.95
N THR A 295 -27.80 -0.10 -3.28
CA THR A 295 -28.50 0.94 -4.04
C THR A 295 -30.01 1.00 -3.74
N SER A 296 -30.60 -0.10 -3.26
CA SER A 296 -31.99 -0.13 -2.77
C SER A 296 -32.16 0.42 -1.35
N GLY A 297 -31.08 0.88 -0.72
CA GLY A 297 -31.09 1.42 0.65
C GLY A 297 -30.98 0.36 1.75
N ASN A 298 -30.82 -0.92 1.41
CA ASN A 298 -30.67 -1.99 2.40
C ASN A 298 -29.23 -1.98 2.94
N LEU A 299 -29.10 -1.94 4.26
CA LEU A 299 -27.81 -1.99 4.92
C LEU A 299 -27.50 -3.43 5.34
N THR A 300 -26.27 -3.88 5.09
CA THR A 300 -25.80 -5.20 5.51
C THR A 300 -24.53 -5.08 6.33
N ASN A 301 -24.49 -5.81 7.45
CA ASN A 301 -23.27 -6.08 8.17
C ASN A 301 -22.82 -7.51 7.86
N SER A 302 -21.69 -7.63 7.17
CA SER A 302 -21.09 -8.91 6.77
C SER A 302 -19.92 -9.22 7.66
N PHE A 303 -19.80 -10.45 8.14
CA PHE A 303 -18.68 -10.91 8.95
C PHE A 303 -17.94 -12.02 8.21
N SER A 304 -16.61 -11.89 8.17
CA SER A 304 -15.72 -12.88 7.58
C SER A 304 -14.82 -13.45 8.67
N GLY A 305 -15.05 -14.72 9.00
CA GLY A 305 -14.32 -15.43 10.03
C GLY A 305 -13.36 -16.46 9.44
N LEU A 306 -12.10 -16.48 9.88
CA LEU A 306 -11.19 -17.60 9.62
C LEU A 306 -10.79 -18.22 10.96
N PHE A 307 -11.08 -19.51 11.13
CA PHE A 307 -10.70 -20.27 12.31
C PHE A 307 -9.75 -21.41 11.93
N LEU A 308 -8.60 -21.49 12.59
CA LEU A 308 -7.62 -22.56 12.39
C LEU A 308 -8.01 -23.82 13.18
N GLY A 309 -9.10 -24.45 12.75
CA GLY A 309 -9.63 -25.68 13.32
C GLY A 309 -11.00 -26.06 12.76
N PRO A 310 -11.65 -27.07 13.35
CA PRO A 310 -12.92 -27.61 12.84
C PRO A 310 -14.11 -26.68 13.09
N ASN A 311 -15.13 -26.79 12.23
CA ASN A 311 -16.25 -25.85 12.20
C ASN A 311 -17.10 -25.91 13.47
N GLY A 312 -17.30 -27.10 14.05
CA GLY A 312 -18.05 -27.28 15.29
C GLY A 312 -17.43 -26.49 16.45
N THR A 313 -16.10 -26.40 16.50
CA THR A 313 -15.41 -25.56 17.49
C THR A 313 -15.58 -24.07 17.17
N ALA A 314 -15.46 -23.68 15.90
CA ALA A 314 -15.65 -22.29 15.49
C ALA A 314 -17.06 -21.78 15.86
N ILE A 315 -18.10 -22.54 15.51
CA ILE A 315 -19.50 -22.24 15.79
C ILE A 315 -19.76 -22.18 17.29
N ARG A 316 -19.23 -23.12 18.07
CA ARG A 316 -19.35 -23.12 19.53
C ARG A 316 -18.74 -21.87 20.15
N ILE A 317 -17.54 -21.47 19.71
CA ILE A 317 -16.88 -20.23 20.18
C ILE A 317 -17.77 -19.02 19.89
N LEU A 318 -18.28 -18.89 18.65
CA LEU A 318 -19.14 -17.77 18.27
C LEU A 318 -20.46 -17.77 19.05
N ARG A 319 -21.13 -18.91 19.22
CA ARG A 319 -22.38 -18.99 20.03
C ARG A 319 -22.16 -18.63 21.50
N GLN A 320 -21.00 -18.96 22.06
CA GLN A 320 -20.68 -18.64 23.46
C GLN A 320 -20.26 -17.18 23.66
N ARG A 321 -19.46 -16.63 22.74
CA ARG A 321 -18.83 -15.31 22.89
C ARG A 321 -19.58 -14.19 22.17
N PHE A 322 -20.36 -14.53 21.14
CA PHE A 322 -21.12 -13.61 20.30
C PHE A 322 -22.50 -14.19 19.91
N PRO A 323 -23.35 -14.57 20.88
CA PRO A 323 -24.65 -15.17 20.60
C PRO A 323 -25.56 -14.28 19.73
N GLU A 324 -25.42 -12.95 19.83
CA GLU A 324 -26.20 -11.99 19.03
C GLU A 324 -25.93 -12.10 17.52
N LEU A 325 -24.79 -12.66 17.12
CA LEU A 325 -24.48 -12.93 15.71
C LEU A 325 -25.38 -14.04 15.13
N ALA A 326 -25.95 -14.89 16.00
CA ALA A 326 -26.84 -16.00 15.64
C ALA A 326 -26.27 -16.87 14.50
N VAL A 327 -25.04 -17.36 14.65
CA VAL A 327 -24.37 -18.15 13.62
C VAL A 327 -25.04 -19.53 13.43
N SER A 328 -25.27 -19.88 12.16
CA SER A 328 -25.79 -21.18 11.74
C SER A 328 -24.67 -22.09 11.20
N GLU A 329 -24.94 -23.38 11.10
CA GLU A 329 -23.94 -24.36 10.67
C GLU A 329 -23.56 -24.22 9.20
N SER A 330 -24.51 -23.84 8.34
CA SER A 330 -24.29 -23.61 6.91
C SER A 330 -23.40 -22.40 6.61
N GLU A 331 -23.22 -21.51 7.58
CA GLU A 331 -22.41 -20.30 7.41
C GLU A 331 -20.91 -20.54 7.66
N CYS A 332 -20.51 -21.70 8.19
CA CYS A 332 -19.13 -22.03 8.54
C CYS A 332 -18.67 -23.35 7.90
N ASN A 333 -17.82 -23.25 6.89
CA ASN A 333 -17.43 -24.38 6.04
C ASN A 333 -15.96 -24.77 6.26
N GLU A 334 -15.71 -26.07 6.40
CA GLU A 334 -14.35 -26.61 6.51
C GLU A 334 -13.70 -26.81 5.14
N MET A 335 -12.49 -26.31 4.97
CA MET A 335 -11.72 -26.38 3.73
C MET A 335 -10.21 -26.38 4.04
N SER A 336 -9.37 -26.60 3.03
CA SER A 336 -7.93 -26.34 3.18
C SER A 336 -7.64 -24.84 3.31
N TRP A 337 -6.49 -24.48 3.88
CA TRP A 337 -6.13 -23.07 4.00
C TRP A 337 -6.11 -22.34 2.65
N ILE A 338 -5.59 -22.98 1.59
CA ILE A 338 -5.49 -22.35 0.26
C ILE A 338 -6.85 -22.12 -0.40
N GLU A 339 -7.82 -23.01 -0.16
CA GLU A 339 -9.21 -22.80 -0.60
C GLU A 339 -9.83 -21.61 0.14
N SER A 340 -9.55 -21.46 1.44
CA SER A 340 -10.00 -20.30 2.21
C SER A 340 -9.37 -19.00 1.68
N ALA A 341 -8.08 -19.02 1.31
CA ALA A 341 -7.40 -17.87 0.72
C ALA A 341 -8.01 -17.48 -0.64
N ALA A 342 -8.38 -18.47 -1.47
CA ALA A 342 -9.08 -18.21 -2.74
C ALA A 342 -10.48 -17.59 -2.50
N GLN A 343 -11.27 -18.11 -1.57
CA GLN A 343 -12.58 -17.55 -1.27
C GLN A 343 -12.49 -16.13 -0.67
N LEU A 344 -11.54 -15.89 0.24
CA LEU A 344 -11.28 -14.57 0.82
C LEU A 344 -10.78 -13.54 -0.20
N ALA A 345 -10.11 -13.99 -1.26
CA ALA A 345 -9.72 -13.15 -2.40
C ALA A 345 -10.87 -12.91 -3.40
N ASN A 346 -12.06 -13.48 -3.15
CA ASN A 346 -13.22 -13.45 -4.03
C ASN A 346 -12.90 -13.96 -5.46
N ILE A 347 -12.19 -15.09 -5.55
CA ILE A 347 -11.88 -15.77 -6.81
C ILE A 347 -12.50 -17.17 -6.84
N ASN A 348 -12.72 -17.68 -8.06
CA ASN A 348 -13.53 -18.87 -8.26
C ASN A 348 -12.79 -20.18 -7.96
N SER A 349 -11.46 -20.18 -8.04
CA SER A 349 -10.65 -21.39 -7.91
C SER A 349 -9.27 -21.09 -7.33
N VAL A 350 -8.63 -22.10 -6.72
CA VAL A 350 -7.22 -22.01 -6.27
C VAL A 350 -6.28 -21.67 -7.42
N SER A 351 -6.53 -22.19 -8.63
CA SER A 351 -5.73 -21.87 -9.82
C SER A 351 -5.81 -20.39 -10.22
N ASP A 352 -6.90 -19.69 -9.91
CA ASP A 352 -7.01 -18.25 -10.19
C ASP A 352 -6.05 -17.42 -9.34
N LEU A 353 -5.44 -17.96 -8.27
CA LEU A 353 -4.41 -17.28 -7.48
C LEU A 353 -3.15 -16.95 -8.31
N LEU A 354 -2.87 -17.75 -9.35
CA LEU A 354 -1.77 -17.49 -10.28
C LEU A 354 -2.07 -16.36 -11.27
N ASN A 355 -3.33 -15.94 -11.37
CA ASN A 355 -3.71 -14.86 -12.27
C ASN A 355 -3.48 -13.50 -11.60
N ARG A 356 -2.34 -12.88 -11.89
CA ARG A 356 -2.01 -11.53 -11.42
C ARG A 356 -2.86 -10.41 -12.04
N LYS A 357 -3.67 -10.68 -13.08
CA LYS A 357 -4.56 -9.66 -13.67
C LYS A 357 -5.79 -9.49 -12.77
N SER A 358 -5.96 -8.28 -12.23
CA SER A 358 -7.17 -7.93 -11.48
C SER A 358 -8.40 -7.92 -12.38
N ARG A 359 -9.48 -8.60 -11.95
CA ARG A 359 -10.76 -8.70 -12.67
C ARG A 359 -11.71 -7.51 -12.42
N GLY A 360 -11.39 -6.59 -11.52
CA GLY A 360 -12.31 -5.54 -11.06
C GLY A 360 -11.62 -4.24 -10.65
N LYS A 361 -10.89 -3.61 -11.57
CA LYS A 361 -10.28 -2.29 -11.34
C LYS A 361 -11.36 -1.23 -11.18
N SER A 362 -11.19 -0.32 -10.23
CA SER A 362 -12.13 0.76 -9.95
C SER A 362 -11.41 2.08 -9.71
N TYR A 363 -12.16 3.17 -9.77
CA TYR A 363 -11.73 4.44 -9.20
C TYR A 363 -12.08 4.39 -7.72
N PHE A 364 -11.12 4.67 -6.84
CA PHE A 364 -11.42 4.68 -5.42
C PHE A 364 -10.55 5.66 -4.63
N LYS A 365 -11.07 6.08 -3.48
CA LYS A 365 -10.33 6.74 -2.42
C LYS A 365 -10.53 5.92 -1.15
N ALA A 366 -9.45 5.74 -0.40
CA ALA A 366 -9.47 5.06 0.87
C ALA A 366 -8.78 5.88 1.96
N LYS A 367 -9.12 5.57 3.21
CA LYS A 367 -8.52 6.12 4.43
C LYS A 367 -8.45 5.03 5.50
N SER A 368 -7.64 5.21 6.52
CA SER A 368 -7.52 4.24 7.61
C SER A 368 -7.40 4.88 8.97
N ASP A 369 -7.85 4.16 10.00
CA ASP A 369 -7.77 4.55 11.41
C ASP A 369 -7.46 3.34 12.29
N TYR A 370 -7.05 3.62 13.52
CA TYR A 370 -6.95 2.62 14.59
C TYR A 370 -7.81 3.01 15.78
N VAL A 371 -8.51 2.03 16.36
CA VAL A 371 -9.34 2.23 17.54
C VAL A 371 -8.67 1.65 18.77
N ARG A 372 -8.58 2.45 19.85
CA ARG A 372 -7.95 2.07 21.13
C ARG A 372 -8.95 1.87 22.27
N ALA A 373 -10.17 2.37 22.12
CA ALA A 373 -11.27 2.19 23.07
C ALA A 373 -12.58 2.00 22.28
N PRO A 374 -13.53 1.18 22.77
CA PRO A 374 -14.77 0.93 22.05
C PRO A 374 -15.53 2.22 21.70
N ILE A 375 -15.98 2.32 20.46
CA ILE A 375 -16.82 3.43 19.99
C ILE A 375 -18.20 3.30 20.66
N ARG A 376 -18.68 4.40 21.26
CA ARG A 376 -20.01 4.44 21.90
C ARG A 376 -21.12 4.19 20.89
N MET A 377 -22.21 3.59 21.35
CA MET A 377 -23.34 3.17 20.51
C MET A 377 -23.93 4.33 19.68
N GLU A 378 -24.11 5.51 20.27
CA GLU A 378 -24.67 6.68 19.58
C GLU A 378 -23.79 7.16 18.42
N GLY A 379 -22.47 7.04 18.60
CA GLY A 379 -21.48 7.32 17.57
C GLY A 379 -21.56 6.31 16.42
N LEU A 380 -21.66 5.02 16.75
CA LEU A 380 -21.83 3.97 15.73
C LEU A 380 -23.16 4.08 14.99
N ILE A 381 -24.28 4.34 15.66
CA ILE A 381 -25.59 4.56 15.03
C ILE A 381 -25.49 5.67 13.98
N THR A 382 -24.87 6.79 14.34
CA THR A 382 -24.72 7.93 13.43
C THR A 382 -23.74 7.61 12.29
N ALA A 383 -22.62 6.94 12.56
CA ALA A 383 -21.69 6.48 11.52
C ALA A 383 -22.39 5.59 10.48
N VAL A 384 -23.14 4.60 10.98
CA VAL A 384 -23.90 3.66 10.16
C VAL A 384 -25.01 4.37 9.38
N TYR A 385 -25.68 5.35 9.99
CA TYR A 385 -26.64 6.20 9.29
C TYR A 385 -26.01 6.95 8.12
N LEU A 386 -24.86 7.61 8.33
CA LEU A 386 -24.14 8.32 7.26
C LEU A 386 -23.73 7.38 6.12
N LEU A 387 -23.26 6.17 6.47
CA LEU A 387 -22.91 5.14 5.50
C LEU A 387 -24.12 4.63 4.71
N SER A 388 -25.29 4.52 5.35
CA SER A 388 -26.54 4.13 4.68
C SER A 388 -26.97 5.09 3.56
N LYS A 389 -26.48 6.33 3.59
CA LYS A 389 -26.73 7.36 2.57
C LYS A 389 -25.72 7.33 1.42
N GLN A 390 -24.72 6.44 1.46
CA GLN A 390 -23.70 6.34 0.44
C GLN A 390 -23.42 4.88 0.04
N PRO A 391 -24.20 4.30 -0.89
CA PRO A 391 -24.07 2.89 -1.29
C PRO A 391 -22.77 2.54 -2.02
N LYS A 392 -22.00 3.56 -2.46
CA LYS A 392 -20.67 3.40 -3.07
C LYS A 392 -19.55 3.26 -2.04
N ALA A 393 -19.85 3.53 -0.77
CA ALA A 393 -18.90 3.44 0.32
C ALA A 393 -19.12 2.17 1.14
N TYR A 394 -18.02 1.68 1.70
CA TYR A 394 -18.02 0.61 2.68
C TYR A 394 -16.93 0.84 3.72
N VAL A 395 -17.09 0.16 4.85
CA VAL A 395 -16.14 0.23 5.96
C VAL A 395 -15.80 -1.18 6.41
N ILE A 396 -14.51 -1.46 6.55
CA ILE A 396 -13.97 -2.72 7.05
C ILE A 396 -13.38 -2.47 8.44
N PHE A 397 -13.66 -3.36 9.38
CA PHE A 397 -13.03 -3.37 10.69
C PHE A 397 -12.32 -4.71 10.89
N ASP A 398 -11.02 -4.64 11.15
CA ASP A 398 -10.14 -5.78 11.24
C ASP A 398 -9.59 -5.95 12.66
N PRO A 399 -9.88 -7.07 13.34
CA PRO A 399 -9.54 -7.23 14.76
C PRO A 399 -8.04 -7.39 14.99
N TYR A 400 -7.55 -6.69 16.01
CA TYR A 400 -6.20 -6.84 16.53
C TYR A 400 -6.26 -7.76 17.77
N GLY A 401 -5.33 -7.61 18.71
CA GLY A 401 -5.13 -8.58 19.79
C GLY A 401 -4.36 -9.82 19.32
N GLY A 402 -4.33 -10.86 20.16
CA GLY A 402 -3.48 -12.03 19.94
C GLY A 402 -2.01 -11.64 19.76
N GLU A 403 -1.36 -12.18 18.74
CA GLU A 403 0.04 -11.94 18.41
C GLU A 403 0.34 -10.47 18.10
N MET A 404 -0.60 -9.76 17.47
CA MET A 404 -0.46 -8.31 17.22
C MET A 404 -0.35 -7.50 18.51
N GLY A 405 -0.88 -8.01 19.63
CA GLY A 405 -0.77 -7.39 20.94
C GLY A 405 0.46 -7.82 21.76
N ARG A 406 1.15 -8.89 21.34
CA ARG A 406 2.36 -9.42 22.01
C ARG A 406 3.66 -8.87 21.43
N ILE A 407 3.71 -8.66 20.11
CA ILE A 407 4.85 -8.04 19.44
C ILE A 407 5.00 -6.59 19.91
N ALA A 408 6.23 -6.15 20.22
CA ALA A 408 6.45 -4.80 20.71
C ALA A 408 6.35 -3.77 19.57
N SER A 409 5.90 -2.56 19.88
CA SER A 409 5.69 -1.50 18.89
C SER A 409 6.97 -1.03 18.19
N GLY A 410 8.16 -1.30 18.76
CA GLY A 410 9.46 -0.96 18.19
C GLY A 410 10.15 -2.09 17.43
N ASP A 411 9.63 -3.33 17.48
CA ASP A 411 10.27 -4.50 16.86
C ASP A 411 10.34 -4.39 15.34
N LEU A 412 9.36 -3.70 14.75
CA LEU A 412 9.30 -3.30 13.35
C LEU A 412 8.85 -1.83 13.25
N PRO A 413 9.03 -1.17 12.09
CA PRO A 413 8.52 0.16 11.85
C PRO A 413 7.01 0.30 12.07
N PHE A 414 6.23 -0.75 11.76
CA PHE A 414 4.79 -0.79 12.01
C PHE A 414 4.52 -0.79 13.53
N PRO A 415 3.97 0.31 14.09
CA PRO A 415 3.94 0.49 15.53
C PRO A 415 2.62 0.09 16.18
N HIS A 416 1.58 -0.19 15.38
CA HIS A 416 0.20 -0.31 15.85
C HIS A 416 -0.06 -1.68 16.47
N ARG A 417 0.51 -1.92 17.66
CA ARG A 417 0.48 -3.21 18.37
C ARG A 417 -0.46 -3.17 19.58
N LYS A 418 0.02 -3.57 20.76
CA LYS A 418 -0.71 -3.52 22.03
C LYS A 418 -1.42 -2.18 22.24
N GLY A 419 -2.68 -2.24 22.66
CA GLY A 419 -3.52 -1.06 22.90
C GLY A 419 -4.43 -0.68 21.72
N ASN A 420 -4.24 -1.25 20.54
CA ASN A 420 -5.20 -1.14 19.44
C ASN A 420 -6.16 -2.34 19.47
N LEU A 421 -7.46 -2.06 19.49
CA LEU A 421 -8.52 -3.07 19.44
C LEU A 421 -8.69 -3.59 18.01
N TYR A 422 -8.69 -2.70 17.02
CA TYR A 422 -8.85 -3.03 15.62
C TYR A 422 -8.40 -1.87 14.73
N GLY A 423 -8.09 -2.20 13.48
CA GLY A 423 -7.93 -1.23 12.39
C GLY A 423 -9.25 -0.99 11.66
N ILE A 424 -9.42 0.18 11.07
CA ILE A 424 -10.55 0.52 10.20
C ILE A 424 -10.01 0.90 8.82
N GLN A 425 -10.66 0.39 7.77
CA GLN A 425 -10.50 0.87 6.41
C GLN A 425 -11.81 1.49 5.92
N TYR A 426 -11.74 2.75 5.48
CA TYR A 426 -12.84 3.44 4.80
C TYR A 426 -12.57 3.43 3.31
N VAL A 427 -13.54 3.04 2.48
CA VAL A 427 -13.36 3.05 1.03
C VAL A 427 -14.62 3.60 0.37
N ILE A 428 -14.43 4.42 -0.66
CA ILE A 428 -15.47 4.80 -1.60
C ILE A 428 -15.00 4.52 -3.01
N GLN A 429 -15.85 3.89 -3.83
CA GLN A 429 -15.51 3.46 -5.18
C GLN A 429 -16.51 3.97 -6.21
N TRP A 430 -16.05 4.31 -7.41
CA TRP A 430 -16.91 4.79 -8.47
C TRP A 430 -16.46 4.31 -9.86
N LYS A 431 -17.34 4.51 -10.83
CA LYS A 431 -17.19 4.15 -12.24
C LYS A 431 -16.71 5.35 -13.06
N PRO A 432 -16.14 5.12 -14.26
CA PRO A 432 -15.83 6.21 -15.18
C PRO A 432 -17.07 7.09 -15.45
N GLY A 433 -16.87 8.40 -15.51
CA GLY A 433 -17.94 9.38 -15.78
C GLY A 433 -18.74 9.85 -14.57
N GLU A 434 -18.58 9.22 -13.40
CA GLU A 434 -19.19 9.70 -12.15
C GLU A 434 -18.35 10.82 -11.49
N ASP A 435 -18.97 11.65 -10.64
CA ASP A 435 -18.31 12.76 -9.93
C ASP A 435 -17.41 12.25 -8.78
N GLY A 436 -16.17 11.89 -9.14
CA GLY A 436 -15.14 11.48 -8.18
C GLY A 436 -14.83 12.52 -7.11
N MET A 437 -14.97 13.81 -7.41
CA MET A 437 -14.67 14.88 -6.44
C MET A 437 -15.71 14.91 -5.32
N ALA A 438 -17.00 14.73 -5.64
CA ALA A 438 -18.05 14.59 -4.64
C ALA A 438 -17.84 13.38 -3.73
N TYR A 439 -17.40 12.24 -4.28
CA TYR A 439 -17.10 11.03 -3.50
C TYR A 439 -15.90 11.22 -2.57
N VAL A 440 -14.82 11.85 -3.06
CA VAL A 440 -13.66 12.22 -2.24
C VAL A 440 -14.05 13.19 -1.12
N ALA A 441 -14.90 14.18 -1.42
CA ALA A 441 -15.41 15.11 -0.41
C ALA A 441 -16.27 14.39 0.65
N TRP A 442 -17.08 13.41 0.24
CA TRP A 442 -17.88 12.60 1.16
C TRP A 442 -17.01 11.79 2.12
N ILE A 443 -16.01 11.05 1.62
CA ILE A 443 -15.17 10.20 2.49
C ILE A 443 -14.33 11.05 3.45
N ARG A 444 -13.90 12.26 3.04
CA ARG A 444 -13.24 13.21 3.93
C ARG A 444 -14.14 13.67 5.09
N ARG A 445 -15.40 14.00 4.82
CA ARG A 445 -16.37 14.34 5.88
C ARG A 445 -16.68 13.16 6.79
N PHE A 446 -16.81 11.95 6.23
CA PHE A 446 -17.03 10.74 7.03
C PHE A 446 -15.83 10.42 7.92
N TYR A 447 -14.61 10.55 7.39
CA TYR A 447 -13.38 10.39 8.15
C TYR A 447 -13.26 11.43 9.26
N GLU A 448 -13.60 12.69 9.00
CA GLU A 448 -13.62 13.73 10.03
C GLU A 448 -14.60 13.39 11.18
N TYR A 449 -15.80 12.92 10.84
CA TYR A 449 -16.77 12.44 11.83
C TYR A 449 -16.20 11.32 12.71
N MET A 450 -15.54 10.32 12.10
CA MET A 450 -14.93 9.19 12.82
C MET A 450 -13.74 9.60 13.70
N GLY A 451 -13.07 10.71 13.38
CA GLY A 451 -11.90 11.24 14.11
C GLY A 451 -12.13 11.45 15.60
N ARG A 452 -13.38 11.59 16.02
CA ARG A 452 -13.76 11.75 17.43
C ARG A 452 -13.56 10.48 18.26
N PHE A 453 -13.59 9.31 17.65
CA PHE A 453 -13.65 8.00 18.33
C PHE A 453 -12.39 7.14 18.18
N VAL A 454 -11.53 7.47 17.23
CA VAL A 454 -10.32 6.74 16.88
C VAL A 454 -9.11 7.28 17.65
N SER A 455 -7.93 6.71 17.42
CA SER A 455 -6.66 7.17 17.99
C SER A 455 -6.42 8.68 17.73
N LYS A 456 -5.75 9.34 18.67
CA LYS A 456 -5.42 10.76 18.63
C LYS A 456 -4.00 10.97 19.13
N ASN A 457 -3.39 12.07 18.69
CA ASN A 457 -2.06 12.54 19.08
C ASN A 457 -0.95 11.49 18.90
N PRO A 458 -0.61 11.09 17.65
CA PRO A 458 -1.27 11.45 16.40
C PRO A 458 -2.47 10.55 16.09
N ARG A 459 -3.29 10.94 15.10
CA ARG A 459 -4.32 10.06 14.53
C ARG A 459 -3.62 9.04 13.64
N ALA A 460 -3.56 7.80 14.11
CA ALA A 460 -2.77 6.74 13.49
C ALA A 460 -3.39 6.26 12.17
N ALA A 461 -2.52 5.93 11.21
CA ALA A 461 -2.87 5.43 9.89
C ALA A 461 -1.92 4.29 9.46
N SER A 462 -2.28 3.52 8.43
CA SER A 462 -1.44 2.47 7.87
C SER A 462 -0.70 2.94 6.63
N VAL A 463 0.62 2.73 6.55
CA VAL A 463 1.41 3.12 5.36
C VAL A 463 1.03 2.31 4.10
N ASN A 464 0.55 1.07 4.26
CA ASN A 464 0.01 0.29 3.13
C ASN A 464 -1.33 0.84 2.62
N TYR A 465 -2.01 1.68 3.41
CA TYR A 465 -3.17 2.46 3.02
C TYR A 465 -2.77 3.93 2.87
N VAL A 466 -1.73 4.16 2.06
CA VAL A 466 -1.16 5.49 1.80
C VAL A 466 -2.26 6.51 1.47
N ASP A 467 -2.18 7.69 2.07
CA ASP A 467 -3.21 8.74 2.00
C ASP A 467 -2.52 10.10 1.92
N LEU A 468 -2.53 10.70 0.73
CA LEU A 468 -1.89 12.00 0.49
C LEU A 468 -2.61 13.16 1.18
N ASP A 469 -3.82 12.95 1.74
CA ASP A 469 -4.50 13.97 2.55
C ASP A 469 -3.81 14.19 3.90
N LEU A 470 -2.92 13.28 4.36
CA LEU A 470 -2.13 13.47 5.58
C LEU A 470 -0.95 14.44 5.40
N GLY A 471 -0.69 14.85 4.16
CA GLY A 471 0.41 15.74 3.81
C GLY A 471 1.31 15.13 2.75
N THR A 472 2.04 15.98 2.02
CA THR A 472 2.99 15.55 1.00
C THR A 472 4.23 16.42 1.03
N ILE A 473 5.30 15.91 0.41
CA ILE A 473 6.53 16.65 0.15
C ILE A 473 6.75 16.86 -1.35
N GLN A 474 7.19 18.05 -1.74
CA GLN A 474 7.51 18.39 -3.12
C GLN A 474 9.02 18.54 -3.31
N TRP A 475 9.69 17.44 -3.66
CA TRP A 475 11.15 17.37 -3.79
C TRP A 475 11.76 18.29 -4.86
N THR A 476 10.96 18.91 -5.73
CA THR A 476 11.40 19.79 -6.82
C THR A 476 11.54 21.26 -6.43
N ARG A 477 11.10 21.68 -5.23
CA ARG A 477 11.38 23.03 -4.72
C ARG A 477 12.84 23.14 -4.27
N GLY A 478 13.72 23.51 -5.21
CA GLY A 478 14.96 24.19 -4.87
C GLY A 478 14.61 25.48 -4.15
N SER A 479 14.68 25.47 -2.82
CA SER A 479 14.50 26.67 -2.01
C SER A 479 15.86 26.99 -1.39
N GLY A 480 16.40 28.16 -1.73
CA GLY A 480 17.49 28.74 -0.96
C GLY A 480 17.04 28.86 0.49
N GLY A 481 17.72 28.14 1.38
CA GLY A 481 17.38 27.99 2.80
C GLY A 481 17.46 26.53 3.24
N SER A 482 17.72 26.28 4.54
CA SER A 482 17.68 24.93 5.11
C SER A 482 16.23 24.45 5.17
N TRP A 483 15.78 23.70 4.16
CA TRP A 483 14.46 23.09 4.17
C TRP A 483 14.43 21.88 5.12
N ASP A 484 13.63 21.99 6.19
CA ASP A 484 13.38 20.89 7.13
C ASP A 484 12.38 19.86 6.55
N ALA A 485 12.89 19.00 5.67
CA ALA A 485 12.12 17.89 5.11
C ALA A 485 11.65 16.90 6.19
N VAL A 486 12.46 16.69 7.24
CA VAL A 486 12.16 15.78 8.36
C VAL A 486 10.97 16.27 9.16
N GLY A 487 10.94 17.55 9.54
CA GLY A 487 9.85 18.18 10.25
C GLY A 487 8.56 18.22 9.43
N VAL A 488 8.63 18.57 8.14
CA VAL A 488 7.45 18.53 7.24
C VAL A 488 6.86 17.11 7.16
N ALA A 489 7.72 16.10 7.05
CA ALA A 489 7.29 14.72 6.91
C ALA A 489 6.73 14.08 8.18
N ARG A 490 6.90 14.69 9.36
CA ARG A 490 6.22 14.23 10.59
C ARG A 490 4.70 14.22 10.45
N ALA A 491 4.14 15.10 9.61
CA ALA A 491 2.69 15.21 9.39
C ALA A 491 2.03 13.88 8.96
N TRP A 492 2.72 13.06 8.16
CA TRP A 492 2.28 11.69 7.83
C TRP A 492 3.14 10.61 8.48
N GLY A 493 4.42 10.90 8.74
CA GLY A 493 5.36 9.96 9.35
C GLY A 493 4.93 9.51 10.74
N GLU A 494 4.48 10.42 11.60
CA GLU A 494 4.02 10.07 12.95
C GLU A 494 2.68 9.31 12.93
N PRO A 495 1.66 9.69 12.14
CA PRO A 495 0.49 8.83 11.92
C PRO A 495 0.83 7.40 11.49
N TYR A 496 1.80 7.21 10.60
CA TYR A 496 2.17 5.88 10.12
C TYR A 496 3.04 5.09 11.09
N PHE A 497 4.01 5.75 11.74
CA PHE A 497 5.12 5.08 12.42
C PHE A 497 5.24 5.43 13.91
N LEU A 498 4.43 6.36 14.43
CA LEU A 498 4.49 6.83 15.82
C LEU A 498 5.95 7.15 16.21
N GLY A 499 6.41 6.68 17.38
CA GLY A 499 7.78 6.88 17.85
C GLY A 499 8.88 6.20 17.01
N ASN A 500 8.54 5.38 16.02
CA ASN A 500 9.52 4.74 15.14
C ASN A 500 10.02 5.66 14.02
N TYR A 501 9.38 6.81 13.79
CA TYR A 501 9.71 7.72 12.70
C TYR A 501 11.18 8.18 12.71
N ASP A 502 11.73 8.54 13.87
CA ASP A 502 13.11 9.04 13.93
C ASP A 502 14.15 7.97 13.62
N ARG A 503 13.87 6.70 13.97
CA ARG A 503 14.74 5.57 13.59
C ARG A 503 14.69 5.33 12.08
N LEU A 504 13.52 5.49 11.46
CA LEU A 504 13.36 5.41 10.01
C LEU A 504 14.19 6.50 9.30
N VAL A 505 14.16 7.74 9.81
CA VAL A 505 14.97 8.84 9.26
C VAL A 505 16.47 8.52 9.34
N ARG A 506 16.96 7.94 10.45
CA ARG A 506 18.36 7.51 10.57
C ARG A 506 18.72 6.42 9.57
N ALA A 507 17.91 5.35 9.49
CA ALA A 507 18.12 4.27 8.52
C ALA A 507 18.09 4.78 7.07
N LYS A 508 17.20 5.74 6.77
CA LYS A 508 17.12 6.38 5.45
C LYS A 508 18.39 7.17 5.13
N THR A 509 18.91 7.90 6.10
CA THR A 509 20.16 8.69 5.98
C THR A 509 21.35 7.78 5.70
N GLU A 510 21.40 6.60 6.34
CA GLU A 510 22.45 5.61 6.13
C GLU A 510 22.40 4.99 4.72
N ILE A 511 21.23 4.50 4.30
CA ILE A 511 21.12 3.72 3.06
C ILE A 511 20.97 4.57 1.80
N ASP A 512 20.36 5.77 1.91
CA ASP A 512 20.06 6.63 0.77
C ASP A 512 20.16 8.13 1.13
N PRO A 513 21.38 8.62 1.44
CA PRO A 513 21.63 10.01 1.82
C PRO A 513 21.36 11.02 0.69
N ASP A 514 21.39 10.57 -0.56
CA ASP A 514 21.09 11.40 -1.74
C ASP A 514 19.59 11.40 -2.10
N ASN A 515 18.77 10.70 -1.32
CA ASN A 515 17.32 10.59 -1.50
C ASN A 515 16.92 10.13 -2.91
N VAL A 516 17.62 9.13 -3.45
CA VAL A 516 17.36 8.56 -4.78
C VAL A 516 15.97 7.91 -4.83
N PHE A 517 15.63 7.11 -3.81
CA PHE A 517 14.31 6.50 -3.67
C PHE A 517 13.42 7.43 -2.85
N ARG A 518 12.60 8.20 -3.57
CA ARG A 518 11.72 9.19 -2.96
C ARG A 518 10.36 9.22 -3.62
N ASN A 519 9.36 9.58 -2.84
CA ASN A 519 7.99 9.83 -3.27
C ASN A 519 7.37 10.92 -2.39
N GLU A 520 6.11 11.23 -2.65
CA GLU A 520 5.36 12.32 -2.02
C GLU A 520 5.20 12.13 -0.51
N GLN A 521 5.42 10.92 0.03
CA GLN A 521 5.40 10.61 1.46
C GLN A 521 6.57 9.70 1.91
N SER A 522 7.64 9.59 1.10
CA SER A 522 8.83 8.80 1.49
C SER A 522 9.52 9.41 2.71
N ILE A 523 10.19 8.56 3.50
CA ILE A 523 11.00 9.02 4.63
C ILE A 523 12.14 9.92 4.10
N PRO A 524 12.32 11.14 4.62
CA PRO A 524 13.44 12.01 4.27
C PRO A 524 14.74 11.56 4.95
N PRO A 525 15.91 11.65 4.29
CA PRO A 525 17.19 11.59 4.99
C PRO A 525 17.45 12.90 5.76
N LEU A 526 18.35 12.86 6.74
CA LEU A 526 18.88 14.06 7.39
C LEU A 526 19.66 14.92 6.38
N PRO A 527 19.66 16.26 6.55
CA PRO A 527 20.50 17.14 5.74
C PRO A 527 21.98 16.79 5.87
N LYS A 528 22.73 16.86 4.77
CA LYS A 528 24.20 16.75 4.81
C LYS A 528 24.77 17.90 5.65
N GLY A 529 25.34 17.59 6.82
CA GLY A 529 26.02 18.55 7.70
C GLY A 529 25.37 18.84 9.06
N GLY A 530 24.28 18.16 9.44
CA GLY A 530 23.71 18.22 10.79
C GLY A 530 24.04 16.95 11.59
N SER A 531 25.15 16.97 12.32
CA SER A 531 25.46 15.99 13.38
C SER A 531 24.82 16.39 14.70
#